data_AF-A0A2T7PN11-F1
#
_entry.id   AF-A0A2T7PN11-F1
#
_cell.length_a   1.000
_cell.length_b   1.000
_cell.length_c   1.000
_cell.angle_alpha   90.00
_cell.angle_beta   90.00
_cell.angle_gamma   90.00
#
_symmetry.space_group_name_H-M   'P 1'
#
loop_
_entity.id
_entity.type
_entity.pdbx_description
1 polymer ?
#
loop_
_entity_poly.entity_id
_entity_poly.type
_entity_poly.pdbx_seq_one_letter_code
_entity_poly.pdbx_strand_id
1 'polypeptide(L)'
;MAPIISLNESGGVASGVILGVLLNLARKRPAYSGIYKHASFAVIGYFTGKSIDKMLEVKQRQRLQILEDYIRLHPEDFQEEAPKTYGDILLKWYPVR
;
A
#
# COMPACT_ATOMS: atom_id res chain seq x y z
N MET A 1 -7.83 11.44 -11.80
CA MET A 1 -7.96 12.09 -10.49
C MET A 1 -7.53 11.10 -9.43
N ALA A 2 -6.47 11.39 -8.67
CA ALA A 2 -6.12 10.55 -7.53
C ALA A 2 -7.26 10.61 -6.50
N PRO A 3 -7.66 9.49 -5.88
CA PRO A 3 -8.72 9.50 -4.88
C PRO A 3 -8.30 10.40 -3.71
N ILE A 4 -9.27 11.15 -3.16
CA ILE A 4 -9.07 12.08 -2.03
C ILE A 4 -8.65 11.32 -0.76
N ILE A 5 -8.95 10.01 -0.69
CA ILE A 5 -8.67 9.13 0.45
C ILE A 5 -7.95 7.89 -0.07
N SER A 6 -6.82 7.53 0.54
CA SER A 6 -6.08 6.31 0.17
C SER A 6 -6.77 5.07 0.71
N LEU A 7 -6.56 3.91 0.07
CA LEU A 7 -7.12 2.64 0.55
C LEU A 7 -6.69 2.36 2.02
N ASN A 8 -5.45 2.72 2.36
CA ASN A 8 -4.90 2.55 3.70
C ASN A 8 -5.58 3.47 4.73
N GLU A 9 -5.91 4.71 4.36
CA GLU A 9 -6.66 5.63 5.21
C GLU A 9 -8.08 5.13 5.47
N SER A 10 -8.75 4.62 4.44
CA SER A 10 -10.10 4.02 4.58
C SER A 10 -10.09 2.75 5.44
N GLY A 11 -9.06 1.91 5.31
CA GLY A 11 -8.84 0.74 6.17
C GLY A 11 -8.55 1.12 7.63
N GLY A 12 -7.80 2.21 7.85
CA GLY A 12 -7.56 2.80 9.18
C GLY A 12 -8.85 3.22 9.87
N VAL A 13 -9.76 3.89 9.15
CA VAL A 13 -11.08 4.25 9.67
C VAL A 13 -11.92 3.01 9.98
N ALA A 14 -11.98 2.05 9.06
CA ALA A 14 -12.76 0.82 9.24
C ALA A 14 -12.27 0.01 10.46
N SER A 15 -10.96 -0.18 10.58
CA SER A 15 -10.34 -0.85 11.73
C SER A 15 -10.61 -0.13 13.05
N GLY A 16 -10.59 1.21 13.08
CA GLY A 16 -10.97 1.99 14.25
C GLY A 16 -12.43 1.78 14.68
N VAL A 17 -13.36 1.76 13.71
CA VAL A 17 -14.78 1.47 14.00
C VAL A 17 -14.97 0.03 14.48
N ILE A 18 -14.32 -0.94 13.83
CA ILE A 18 -14.34 -2.36 14.22
C ILE A 18 -13.78 -2.52 15.64
N LEU A 19 -12.69 -1.85 15.99
CA LEU A 19 -12.12 -1.87 17.34
C LEU A 19 -13.13 -1.34 18.37
N GLY A 20 -13.84 -0.24 18.06
CA GLY A 20 -14.90 0.29 18.91
C GLY A 20 -16.03 -0.71 19.14
N VAL A 21 -16.45 -1.44 18.10
CA VAL A 21 -17.47 -2.50 18.19
C VAL A 21 -16.95 -3.68 19.03
N LEU A 22 -15.73 -4.12 18.79
CA LEU A 22 -15.09 -5.21 19.54
C LEU A 22 -14.95 -4.88 21.03
N LEU A 23 -14.57 -3.65 21.37
CA LEU A 23 -14.47 -3.19 22.76
C LEU A 23 -15.83 -3.16 23.47
N ASN A 24 -16.90 -2.81 22.75
CA ASN A 24 -18.26 -2.85 23.29
C ASN A 24 -18.74 -4.29 23.49
N LEU A 25 -18.48 -5.17 22.51
CA LEU A 25 -18.81 -6.59 22.60
C LEU A 25 -18.07 -7.28 23.77
N ALA A 26 -16.76 -7.01 23.92
CA ALA A 26 -15.94 -7.53 25.02
C ALA A 26 -16.47 -7.10 26.40
N ARG A 27 -17.07 -5.92 26.50
CA ARG A 27 -17.69 -5.39 27.73
C ARG A 27 -19.14 -5.83 27.92
N LYS A 28 -19.64 -6.78 27.11
CA LYS A 28 -21.03 -7.26 27.11
C LYS A 28 -22.04 -6.11 26.95
N ARG A 29 -21.66 -5.06 26.22
CA ARG A 29 -22.54 -3.93 25.85
C ARG A 29 -22.99 -4.12 24.39
N PRO A 30 -24.17 -3.61 24.00
CA PRO A 30 -24.64 -3.72 22.63
C PRO A 30 -23.65 -3.06 21.66
N ALA A 31 -23.49 -3.66 20.47
CA ALA A 31 -22.45 -3.30 19.50
C ALA A 31 -22.40 -1.81 19.16
N TYR A 32 -23.57 -1.18 19.01
CA TYR A 32 -23.74 0.23 18.65
C TYR A 32 -23.81 1.20 19.85
N SER A 33 -23.53 0.73 21.05
CA SER A 33 -23.65 1.55 22.25
C SER A 33 -22.59 2.67 22.28
N GLY A 34 -23.04 3.92 22.22
CA GLY A 34 -22.19 5.09 22.38
C GLY A 34 -21.52 5.54 21.08
N ILE A 35 -22.30 6.17 20.20
CA ILE A 35 -21.87 6.66 18.89
C ILE A 35 -20.62 7.56 18.96
N TYR A 36 -20.50 8.38 20.02
CA TYR A 36 -19.34 9.25 20.26
C TYR A 36 -18.03 8.48 20.37
N LYS A 37 -18.06 7.25 20.92
CA LYS A 37 -16.87 6.39 21.04
C LYS A 37 -16.45 5.86 19.68
N HIS A 38 -17.41 5.43 18.85
CA HIS A 38 -17.11 4.96 17.50
C HIS A 38 -16.58 6.10 16.63
N ALA A 39 -17.16 7.30 16.74
CA ALA A 39 -16.68 8.50 16.06
C ALA A 39 -15.25 8.87 16.48
N SER A 40 -14.94 8.83 17.79
CA SER A 40 -13.57 9.13 18.26
C SER A 40 -12.57 8.07 17.80
N PHE A 41 -12.91 6.78 17.86
CA PHE A 41 -12.04 5.71 17.35
C PHE A 41 -11.85 5.77 15.83
N ALA A 42 -12.85 6.18 15.06
CA ALA A 42 -12.74 6.38 13.62
C ALA A 42 -11.74 7.50 13.29
N VAL A 43 -11.82 8.63 13.99
CA VAL A 43 -10.89 9.75 13.82
C VAL A 43 -9.46 9.32 14.17
N ILE A 44 -9.26 8.64 15.30
CA ILE A 44 -7.94 8.12 15.69
C ILE A 44 -7.41 7.15 14.63
N GLY A 45 -8.25 6.21 14.17
CA GLY A 45 -7.90 5.25 13.12
C GLY A 45 -7.48 5.90 11.80
N TYR A 46 -8.14 6.99 11.41
CA TYR A 46 -7.75 7.79 10.24
C TYR A 46 -6.34 8.39 10.39
N PHE A 47 -6.06 9.06 11.51
CA PHE A 47 -4.74 9.66 11.76
C PHE A 47 -3.63 8.63 11.85
N THR A 48 -3.90 7.48 12.48
CA THR A 48 -2.96 6.35 12.52
C THR A 48 -2.71 5.79 11.12
N GLY A 49 -3.77 5.55 10.33
CA GLY A 49 -3.65 5.07 8.95
C GLY A 49 -2.81 6.00 8.08
N LYS A 50 -3.10 7.31 8.13
CA LYS A 50 -2.35 8.34 7.41
C LYS A 50 -0.87 8.41 7.82
N SER A 51 -0.59 8.24 9.11
CA SER A 51 0.79 8.26 9.61
C SER A 51 1.58 7.06 9.10
N ILE A 52 0.98 5.87 9.10
CA ILE A 52 1.59 4.65 8.55
C ILE A 52 1.84 4.80 7.06
N ASP A 53 0.87 5.32 6.30
CA ASP A 53 0.99 5.50 4.86
C ASP A 53 2.17 6.43 4.52
N LYS A 54 2.29 7.55 5.26
CA LYS A 54 3.43 8.47 5.12
C LYS A 54 4.76 7.79 5.43
N MET A 55 4.84 6.93 6.45
CA MET A 55 6.06 6.20 6.77
C MET A 55 6.44 5.21 5.67
N LEU A 56 5.46 4.48 5.12
CA LEU A 56 5.68 3.55 4.00
C LEU A 56 6.17 4.28 2.75
N GLU A 57 5.55 5.41 2.44
CA GLU A 57 5.91 6.25 1.30
C GLU A 57 7.34 6.78 1.43
N VAL A 58 7.75 7.27 2.61
CA VAL A 58 9.14 7.70 2.86
C VAL A 58 10.12 6.56 2.64
N LYS A 59 9.83 5.36 3.17
CA LYS A 59 10.71 4.19 3.00
C LYS A 59 10.84 3.77 1.54
N GLN A 60 9.73 3.78 0.80
CA GLN A 60 9.72 3.45 -0.63
C GLN A 60 10.50 4.49 -1.44
N ARG A 61 10.30 5.78 -1.18
CA ARG A 61 11.06 6.86 -1.82
C ARG A 61 12.56 6.74 -1.56
N GLN A 62 12.97 6.47 -0.32
CA GLN A 62 14.38 6.27 0.02
C GLN A 62 14.98 5.10 -0.76
N ARG A 63 14.27 3.98 -0.85
CA ARG A 63 14.73 2.81 -1.62
C ARG A 63 14.90 3.12 -3.10
N LEU A 64 13.94 3.84 -3.69
CA LEU A 64 14.00 4.24 -5.10
C LEU A 64 15.14 5.22 -5.35
N GLN A 65 15.30 6.22 -4.48
CA GLN A 65 16.40 7.18 -4.57
C GLN A 65 17.77 6.48 -4.55
N ILE A 66 17.98 5.52 -3.62
CA ILE A 66 19.22 4.75 -3.55
C ILE A 66 19.46 3.97 -4.84
N LEU A 67 18.42 3.36 -5.41
CA LEU A 67 18.54 2.58 -6.64
C LEU A 67 18.87 3.48 -7.84
N GLU A 68 18.19 4.61 -7.97
CA GLU A 68 18.44 5.60 -9.02
C GLU A 68 19.86 6.16 -8.93
N ASP A 69 20.31 6.49 -7.72
CA ASP A 69 21.67 6.97 -7.48
C ASP A 69 22.71 5.89 -7.83
N TYR A 70 22.44 4.62 -7.51
CA TYR A 70 23.31 3.50 -7.86
C TYR A 70 23.43 3.31 -9.38
N ILE A 71 22.31 3.32 -10.11
CA ILE A 71 22.30 3.20 -11.57
C ILE A 71 23.06 4.36 -12.21
N ARG A 72 22.93 5.58 -11.67
CA ARG A 72 23.67 6.76 -12.16
C ARG A 72 25.18 6.63 -11.97
N LEU A 73 25.63 6.03 -10.86
CA LEU A 73 27.05 5.87 -10.54
C LEU A 73 27.71 4.75 -11.35
N HIS A 74 26.95 3.71 -11.71
CA HIS A 74 27.46 2.51 -12.38
C HIS A 74 26.73 2.21 -13.69
N PRO A 75 26.78 3.11 -14.69
CA PRO A 75 26.13 2.85 -15.98
C PRO A 75 26.73 1.62 -16.71
N GLU A 76 27.97 1.24 -16.43
CA GLU A 76 28.65 0.09 -17.02
C GLU A 76 28.00 -1.27 -16.71
N ASP A 77 27.38 -1.39 -15.53
CA ASP A 77 26.72 -2.61 -15.07
C ASP A 77 25.31 -2.77 -15.69
N PHE A 78 24.72 -1.67 -16.16
CA PHE A 78 23.37 -1.61 -16.73
C PHE A 78 23.41 -1.29 -18.23
N GLN A 79 24.00 -2.19 -19.01
CA GLN A 79 24.00 -2.06 -20.47
C GLN A 79 22.59 -2.24 -21.03
N GLU A 80 22.06 -1.20 -21.68
CA GLU A 80 20.76 -1.28 -22.37
C GLU A 80 20.89 -2.14 -23.64
N GLU A 81 20.51 -3.41 -23.55
CA GLU A 81 20.38 -4.26 -24.73
C GLU A 81 19.23 -3.74 -25.62
N ALA A 82 19.49 -3.59 -26.92
CA ALA A 82 18.46 -3.21 -27.87
C ALA A 82 17.32 -4.25 -27.85
N PRO A 83 16.04 -3.82 -27.73
CA PRO A 83 14.92 -4.76 -27.71
C PRO A 83 14.88 -5.54 -29.03
N LYS A 84 14.93 -6.87 -28.95
CA LYS A 84 14.84 -7.76 -30.12
C LYS A 84 13.40 -7.88 -30.57
N THR A 85 13.15 -7.81 -31.88
CA THR A 85 11.80 -7.99 -32.42
C THR A 85 11.43 -9.46 -32.38
N TYR A 86 10.14 -9.81 -32.24
CA TYR A 86 9.69 -11.21 -32.31
C TYR A 86 10.08 -11.93 -33.60
N GLY A 87 10.36 -11.21 -34.69
CA GLY A 87 10.91 -11.77 -35.93
C GLY A 87 12.34 -12.29 -35.80
N ASP A 88 13.12 -11.75 -34.86
CA ASP A 88 14.52 -12.12 -34.61
C ASP A 88 14.65 -13.23 -33.56
N ILE A 89 13.55 -13.61 -32.89
CA ILE A 89 13.53 -14.55 -31.76
C ILE A 89 12.83 -15.85 -32.20
N LEU A 90 13.60 -16.93 -32.34
CA LEU A 90 13.06 -18.27 -32.57
C LEU A 90 12.82 -18.98 -31.23
N LEU A 91 11.60 -18.84 -30.69
CA LEU A 91 11.16 -19.61 -29.53
C LEU A 91 10.74 -21.02 -29.92
N LYS A 92 11.00 -21.99 -29.05
CA LYS A 92 10.52 -23.36 -29.24
C LYS A 92 9.00 -23.40 -29.07
N TRP A 93 8.29 -23.75 -30.15
CA TRP A 93 6.83 -23.93 -30.11
C TRP A 93 6.47 -25.31 -29.54
N TYR A 94 5.60 -25.33 -28.53
CA TYR A 94 5.03 -26.54 -27.97
C TYR A 94 3.53 -26.61 -28.32
N PRO A 95 3.10 -27.52 -29.20
CA PRO A 95 1.69 -27.66 -29.54
C PRO A 95 0.91 -28.26 -28.36
N VAL A 96 -0.28 -27.73 -28.09
CA VAL A 96 -1.27 -28.38 -27.23
C VAL A 96 -1.96 -29.45 -28.07
N ARG A 97 -1.87 -30.71 -27.63
CA ARG A 97 -2.50 -31.87 -28.28
C ARG A 97 -3.72 -32.31 -27.48
#